data_AF-D3Q326-F1
#
_entry.id   AF-D3Q326-F1
#
_cell.length_a   1.000
_cell.length_b   1.000
_cell.length_c   1.000
_cell.angle_alpha   90.00
_cell.angle_beta   90.00
_cell.angle_gamma   90.00
#
_symmetry.space_group_name_H-M   'P 1'
#
loop_
_entity.id
_entity.type
_entity.pdbx_description
1 polymer ?
#
loop_
_entity_poly.entity_id
_entity_poly.type
_entity_poly.pdbx_seq_one_letter_code
_entity_poly.pdbx_strand_id
1 'polypeptide(L)'
;MDKQLARAIRVAVRHTQTPTEDELRTIEKLHVLRARDLSGLESCTSMRHLVLSGCDPVSLQSLTGMRDLEVATVEYCGLRRLDGVEELSDSFLYLKAPNNSIEDLSPLLDCPGLNRLEVQGNPLSEHSYLEILPRLRARGVQVFASGMREWRLTRRLHEIGLPFSYYHSDEGHQLCRPGLSYTDFPATGHPIIDPDDLERLIDAEPTRIHELFAQEELMFALP
;
A
#
# COMPACT_ATOMS: atom_id res chain seq x y z
N MET A 1 6.94 6.18 -19.52
CA MET A 1 6.48 6.88 -18.31
C MET A 1 4.97 7.01 -18.34
N ASP A 2 4.30 6.47 -17.33
CA ASP A 2 2.86 6.53 -17.13
C ASP A 2 2.33 7.98 -17.09
N LYS A 3 1.09 8.20 -17.54
CA LYS A 3 0.48 9.54 -17.61
C LYS A 3 0.28 10.19 -16.24
N GLN A 4 -0.05 9.40 -15.22
CA GLN A 4 -0.25 9.88 -13.85
C GLN A 4 1.09 10.16 -13.17
N LEU A 5 2.09 9.31 -13.37
CA LEU A 5 3.45 9.58 -12.90
C LEU A 5 4.00 10.86 -13.55
N ALA A 6 3.90 10.98 -14.88
CA ALA A 6 4.34 12.17 -15.60
C ALA A 6 3.60 13.43 -15.14
N ARG A 7 2.31 13.32 -14.79
CA ARG A 7 1.52 14.41 -14.23
C ARG A 7 2.01 14.80 -12.83
N ALA A 8 2.24 13.83 -11.95
CA ALA A 8 2.77 14.07 -10.61
C ALA A 8 4.13 14.78 -10.67
N ILE A 9 5.01 14.33 -11.56
CA ILE A 9 6.33 14.93 -11.76
C ILE A 9 6.19 16.37 -12.25
N ARG A 10 5.41 16.64 -13.30
CA ARG A 10 5.18 18.01 -13.82
C ARG A 10 4.65 18.97 -12.74
N VAL A 11 3.80 18.47 -11.84
CA VAL A 11 3.32 19.25 -10.69
C VAL A 11 4.45 19.55 -9.71
N ALA A 12 5.31 18.56 -9.42
CA ALA A 12 6.45 18.73 -8.51
C ALA A 12 7.47 19.75 -9.03
N VAL A 13 7.82 19.69 -10.32
CA VAL A 13 8.78 20.62 -10.97
C VAL A 13 8.17 21.95 -11.40
N ARG A 14 6.84 22.11 -11.27
CA ARG A 14 6.09 23.34 -11.57
C ARG A 14 6.17 23.83 -13.02
N HIS A 15 6.31 22.94 -14.00
CA HIS A 15 6.21 23.28 -15.42
C HIS A 15 5.56 22.15 -16.25
N THR A 16 5.11 22.49 -17.46
CA THR A 16 4.28 21.61 -18.31
C THR A 16 5.06 20.79 -19.34
N GLN A 17 6.35 21.08 -19.50
CA GLN A 17 7.23 20.39 -20.44
C GLN A 17 7.67 19.03 -19.88
N THR A 18 8.28 18.20 -20.73
CA THR A 18 8.94 16.97 -20.29
C THR A 18 10.11 17.34 -19.37
N PRO A 19 10.15 16.85 -18.13
CA PRO A 19 11.24 17.13 -17.20
C PRO A 19 12.56 16.55 -17.72
N THR A 20 13.64 17.30 -17.53
CA THR A 20 15.02 16.86 -17.74
C THR A 20 15.49 15.95 -16.61
N GLU A 21 16.56 15.18 -16.82
CA GLU A 21 17.13 14.34 -15.75
C GLU A 21 17.57 15.15 -14.53
N ASP A 22 18.14 16.34 -14.75
CA ASP A 22 18.55 17.22 -13.66
C ASP A 22 17.35 17.68 -12.83
N GLU A 23 16.23 18.03 -13.49
CA GLU A 23 14.99 18.37 -12.79
C GLU A 23 14.44 17.20 -11.99
N LEU A 24 14.48 15.96 -12.50
CA LEU A 24 14.06 14.78 -11.74
C LEU A 24 14.89 14.60 -10.47
N ARG A 25 16.19 14.90 -10.52
CA ARG A 25 17.08 14.84 -9.36
C ARG A 25 16.82 15.94 -8.33
N THR A 26 16.01 16.95 -8.62
CA THR A 26 15.60 17.97 -7.63
C THR A 26 14.35 17.60 -6.83
N ILE A 27 13.66 16.52 -7.21
CA ILE A 27 12.38 16.16 -6.60
C ILE A 27 12.61 15.47 -5.25
N GLU A 28 12.34 16.21 -4.17
CA GLU A 28 12.40 15.67 -2.80
C GLU A 28 11.07 15.08 -2.33
N LYS A 29 9.95 15.50 -2.92
CA LYS A 29 8.61 15.09 -2.51
C LYS A 29 7.75 14.81 -3.71
N LEU A 30 7.12 13.64 -3.74
CA LEU A 30 6.24 13.23 -4.83
C LEU A 30 4.99 12.52 -4.30
N HIS A 31 3.86 12.87 -4.88
CA HIS A 31 2.59 12.19 -4.65
C HIS A 31 2.05 11.69 -5.99
N VAL A 32 2.00 10.37 -6.15
CA VAL A 32 1.53 9.68 -7.35
C VAL A 32 0.21 8.98 -7.03
N LEU A 33 -0.80 9.26 -7.85
CA LEU A 33 -2.13 8.68 -7.73
C LEU A 33 -2.43 7.84 -8.96
N ARG A 34 -2.73 6.56 -8.77
CA ARG A 34 -3.26 5.68 -9.82
C ARG A 34 -2.37 5.52 -11.06
N ALA A 35 -1.07 5.46 -10.87
CA ALA A 35 -0.14 5.11 -11.95
C ALA A 35 -0.11 3.59 -12.15
N ARG A 36 -0.14 3.16 -13.43
CA ARG A 36 -0.03 1.74 -13.82
C ARG A 36 1.40 1.30 -14.13
N ASP A 37 2.32 2.26 -14.18
CA ASP A 37 3.73 2.03 -14.43
C ASP A 37 4.55 3.11 -13.70
N LEU A 38 5.44 2.67 -12.82
CA LEU A 38 6.31 3.55 -12.04
C LEU A 38 7.70 3.72 -12.65
N SER A 39 7.96 3.18 -13.84
CA SER A 39 9.25 3.29 -14.53
C SER A 39 9.62 4.76 -14.76
N GLY A 40 10.84 5.12 -14.38
CA GLY A 40 11.39 6.48 -14.36
C GLY A 40 11.38 7.13 -12.97
N LEU A 41 10.68 6.55 -11.98
CA LEU A 41 10.69 7.03 -10.60
C LEU A 41 12.09 6.89 -9.97
N GLU A 42 12.85 5.87 -10.37
CA GLU A 42 14.24 5.60 -9.95
C GLU A 42 15.21 6.76 -10.24
N SER A 43 14.88 7.62 -11.21
CA SER A 43 15.67 8.82 -11.54
C SER A 43 15.54 9.93 -10.50
N CYS A 44 14.51 9.90 -9.65
CA CYS A 44 14.25 10.90 -8.61
C CYS A 44 15.12 10.63 -7.36
N THR A 45 16.44 10.65 -7.54
CA THR A 45 17.40 10.17 -6.52
C THR A 45 17.46 10.99 -5.22
N SER A 46 16.96 12.24 -5.21
CA SER A 46 16.91 13.10 -4.02
C SER A 46 15.58 12.99 -3.24
N MET A 47 14.78 11.95 -3.50
CA MET A 47 13.49 11.74 -2.84
C MET A 47 13.65 11.60 -1.33
N ARG A 48 12.86 12.35 -0.57
CA ARG A 48 12.75 12.26 0.89
C ARG A 48 11.36 11.80 1.33
N HIS A 49 10.31 12.20 0.59
CA HIS A 49 8.92 11.82 0.89
C HIS A 49 8.20 11.33 -0.36
N LEU A 50 7.80 10.06 -0.33
CA LEU A 50 7.06 9.44 -1.43
C LEU A 50 5.67 9.02 -0.96
N VAL A 51 4.64 9.40 -1.72
CA VAL A 51 3.27 8.90 -1.54
C VAL A 51 2.83 8.24 -2.84
N LEU A 52 2.51 6.96 -2.77
CA LEU A 52 1.88 6.17 -3.82
C LEU A 52 0.51 5.74 -3.31
N SER A 53 -0.57 6.14 -4.00
CA SER A 53 -1.92 5.75 -3.63
C SER A 53 -2.64 5.16 -4.83
N GLY A 54 -3.07 3.91 -4.68
CA GLY A 54 -3.75 3.17 -5.74
C GLY A 54 -2.89 2.92 -6.98
N CYS A 55 -1.57 2.77 -6.85
CA CYS A 55 -0.65 2.48 -7.97
C CYS A 55 -0.40 0.97 -8.12
N ASP A 56 -0.01 0.48 -9.29
CA ASP A 56 0.25 -0.96 -9.53
C ASP A 56 1.04 -1.14 -10.86
N PRO A 57 2.06 -2.02 -10.96
CA PRO A 57 2.71 -2.74 -9.89
C PRO A 57 3.57 -1.82 -9.04
N VAL A 58 3.57 -2.08 -7.74
CA VAL A 58 4.49 -1.44 -6.80
C VAL A 58 5.44 -2.50 -6.25
N SER A 59 6.72 -2.25 -6.42
CA SER A 59 7.82 -2.95 -5.75
C SER A 59 8.67 -1.88 -5.07
N LEU A 60 9.16 -2.16 -3.86
CA LEU A 60 10.08 -1.25 -3.17
C LEU A 60 11.50 -1.31 -3.77
N GLN A 61 11.78 -2.27 -4.65
CA GLN A 61 13.07 -2.36 -5.34
C GLN A 61 13.39 -1.11 -6.18
N SER A 62 12.38 -0.42 -6.72
CA SER A 62 12.61 0.83 -7.46
C SER A 62 13.02 2.00 -6.57
N LEU A 63 12.91 1.84 -5.23
CA LEU A 63 13.24 2.87 -4.26
C LEU A 63 14.67 2.76 -3.72
N THR A 64 15.39 1.66 -3.99
CA THR A 64 16.71 1.40 -3.38
C THR A 64 17.78 2.43 -3.77
N GLY A 65 17.60 3.12 -4.90
CA GLY A 65 18.44 4.26 -5.31
C GLY A 65 18.19 5.55 -4.53
N MET A 66 17.10 5.66 -3.76
CA MET A 66 16.68 6.86 -3.03
C MET A 66 17.28 6.86 -1.62
N ARG A 67 18.58 7.11 -1.52
CA ARG A 67 19.33 7.02 -0.25
C ARG A 67 18.88 8.02 0.81
N ASP A 68 18.21 9.09 0.42
CA ASP A 68 17.69 10.11 1.33
C ASP A 68 16.20 9.92 1.66
N LEU A 69 15.60 8.78 1.26
CA LEU A 69 14.18 8.52 1.50
C LEU A 69 13.91 8.37 3.00
N GLU A 70 13.08 9.25 3.54
CA GLU A 70 12.71 9.26 4.97
C GLU A 70 11.34 8.66 5.22
N VAL A 71 10.40 8.93 4.31
CA VAL A 71 9.00 8.56 4.45
C VAL A 71 8.49 7.96 3.15
N ALA A 72 7.96 6.74 3.22
CA ALA A 72 7.19 6.13 2.15
C ALA A 72 5.77 5.84 2.62
N THR A 73 4.79 6.39 1.91
CA THR A 73 3.39 5.97 1.99
C THR A 73 3.04 5.22 0.72
N VAL A 74 2.61 3.97 0.84
CA VAL A 74 2.20 3.10 -0.27
C VAL A 74 0.86 2.49 0.12
N GLU A 75 -0.24 3.11 -0.23
CA GLU A 75 -1.58 2.67 0.19
C GLU A 75 -2.43 2.21 -0.99
N TYR A 76 -3.22 1.16 -0.81
CA TYR A 76 -4.12 0.63 -1.85
C TYR A 76 -3.41 0.21 -3.15
N CYS A 77 -2.13 -0.13 -3.09
CA CYS A 77 -1.30 -0.39 -4.27
C CYS A 77 -1.15 -1.88 -4.62
N GLY A 78 -1.69 -2.78 -3.80
CA GLY A 78 -1.49 -4.22 -3.97
C GLY A 78 -0.03 -4.66 -3.74
N LEU A 79 0.78 -3.87 -3.01
CA LEU A 79 2.16 -4.22 -2.67
C LEU A 79 2.20 -5.57 -1.93
N ARG A 80 2.99 -6.53 -2.43
CA ARG A 80 3.07 -7.90 -1.86
C ARG A 80 4.33 -8.18 -1.06
N ARG A 81 5.45 -7.64 -1.52
CA ARG A 81 6.78 -7.93 -1.00
C ARG A 81 7.49 -6.64 -0.66
N LEU A 82 8.31 -6.69 0.39
CA LEU A 82 9.11 -5.57 0.87
C LEU A 82 10.58 -5.72 0.49
N ASP A 83 10.93 -6.61 -0.45
CA ASP A 83 12.33 -6.81 -0.87
C ASP A 83 12.94 -5.49 -1.34
N GLY A 84 14.20 -5.25 -0.96
CA GLY A 84 14.94 -4.02 -1.24
C GLY A 84 14.72 -2.91 -0.20
N VAL A 85 13.76 -3.03 0.71
CA VAL A 85 13.59 -2.04 1.80
C VAL A 85 14.81 -2.02 2.74
N GLU A 86 15.51 -3.14 2.85
CA GLU A 86 16.77 -3.30 3.59
C GLU A 86 17.95 -2.58 2.94
N GLU A 87 17.85 -2.20 1.65
CA GLU A 87 18.86 -1.40 0.95
C GLU A 87 18.68 0.10 1.18
N LEU A 88 17.54 0.52 1.75
CA LEU A 88 17.31 1.91 2.13
C LEU A 88 18.25 2.28 3.28
N SER A 89 18.68 3.54 3.31
CA SER A 89 19.63 4.00 4.33
C SER A 89 18.97 4.10 5.72
N ASP A 90 19.80 4.33 6.73
CA ASP A 90 19.36 4.65 8.09
C ASP A 90 18.45 5.90 8.18
N SER A 91 18.38 6.70 7.10
CA SER A 91 17.43 7.81 6.98
C SER A 91 15.99 7.34 6.77
N PHE A 92 15.72 6.07 6.45
CA PHE A 92 14.35 5.58 6.26
C PHE A 92 13.64 5.37 7.60
N LEU A 93 12.81 6.35 7.96
CA LEU A 93 12.20 6.44 9.29
C LEU A 93 10.78 5.88 9.33
N TYR A 94 10.01 6.02 8.25
CA TYR A 94 8.57 5.76 8.29
C TYR A 94 8.05 5.06 7.03
N LEU A 95 7.48 3.87 7.23
CA LEU A 95 6.68 3.17 6.24
C LEU A 95 5.19 3.17 6.63
N LYS A 96 4.34 3.75 5.78
CA LYS A 96 2.89 3.61 5.82
C LYS A 96 2.44 2.78 4.62
N ALA A 97 2.04 1.53 4.84
CA ALA A 97 1.59 0.63 3.79
C ALA A 97 0.22 -0.04 4.06
N PRO A 98 -0.82 0.71 4.48
CA PRO A 98 -2.12 0.13 4.74
C PRO A 98 -2.80 -0.36 3.46
N ASN A 99 -3.66 -1.37 3.60
CA ASN A 99 -4.50 -1.88 2.53
C ASN A 99 -3.68 -2.28 1.31
N ASN A 100 -2.72 -3.17 1.51
CA ASN A 100 -1.98 -3.84 0.45
C ASN A 100 -2.12 -5.36 0.60
N SER A 101 -1.23 -6.12 -0.03
CA SER A 101 -1.19 -7.58 0.01
C SER A 101 0.11 -8.09 0.64
N ILE A 102 0.66 -7.36 1.62
CA ILE A 102 1.92 -7.72 2.26
C ILE A 102 1.71 -8.94 3.15
N GLU A 103 2.56 -9.95 2.98
CA GLU A 103 2.54 -11.17 3.79
C GLU A 103 3.75 -11.27 4.73
N ASP A 104 4.91 -10.80 4.28
CA ASP A 104 6.18 -10.91 4.99
C ASP A 104 6.73 -9.53 5.41
N LEU A 105 6.96 -9.36 6.71
CA LEU A 105 7.57 -8.15 7.30
C LEU A 105 9.02 -8.35 7.71
N SER A 106 9.57 -9.56 7.54
CA SER A 106 10.94 -9.89 7.96
C SER A 106 11.99 -8.92 7.42
N PRO A 107 11.91 -8.41 6.17
CA PRO A 107 12.87 -7.42 5.65
C PRO A 107 12.99 -6.15 6.52
N LEU A 108 11.93 -5.75 7.23
CA LEU A 108 11.95 -4.55 8.08
C LEU A 108 12.80 -4.72 9.35
N LEU A 109 13.17 -5.95 9.71
CA LEU A 109 14.12 -6.21 10.79
C LEU A 109 15.52 -5.68 10.48
N ASP A 110 15.84 -5.52 9.20
CA ASP A 110 17.14 -5.01 8.72
C ASP A 110 17.09 -3.50 8.38
N CYS A 111 15.99 -2.80 8.68
CA CYS A 111 15.90 -1.35 8.58
C CYS A 111 16.11 -0.68 9.96
N PRO A 112 17.34 -0.32 10.35
CA PRO A 112 17.63 0.19 11.70
C PRO A 112 17.05 1.58 11.97
N GLY A 113 16.84 2.40 10.94
CA GLY A 113 16.25 3.73 11.04
C GLY A 113 14.73 3.75 11.25
N LEU A 114 14.04 2.65 10.93
CA LEU A 114 12.58 2.60 10.94
C LEU A 114 12.05 2.82 12.36
N ASN A 115 11.27 3.87 12.55
CA ASN A 115 10.68 4.26 13.84
C ASN A 115 9.16 4.15 13.86
N ARG A 116 8.50 4.11 12.69
CA ARG A 116 7.05 3.99 12.57
C ARG A 116 6.68 3.07 11.42
N LEU A 117 5.70 2.20 11.66
CA LEU A 117 5.17 1.25 10.70
C LEU A 117 3.63 1.22 10.78
N GLU A 118 2.95 1.42 9.66
CA GLU A 118 1.50 1.25 9.53
C GLU A 118 1.19 0.21 8.45
N VAL A 119 0.59 -0.92 8.80
CA VAL A 119 0.36 -2.08 7.91
C VAL A 119 -1.04 -2.69 8.08
N GLN A 120 -2.02 -1.91 8.52
CA GLN A 120 -3.43 -2.33 8.61
C GLN A 120 -3.94 -2.83 7.25
N GLY A 121 -4.89 -3.76 7.26
CA GLY A 121 -5.52 -4.30 6.05
C GLY A 121 -4.58 -5.12 5.17
N ASN A 122 -3.49 -5.67 5.72
CA ASN A 122 -2.62 -6.60 5.00
C ASN A 122 -2.82 -8.04 5.49
N PRO A 123 -2.72 -9.04 4.59
CA PRO A 123 -2.78 -10.47 4.91
C PRO A 123 -1.48 -10.99 5.53
N LEU A 124 -0.93 -10.29 6.52
CA LEU A 124 0.35 -10.64 7.16
C LEU A 124 0.37 -12.12 7.56
N SER A 125 1.43 -12.88 7.25
CA SER A 125 1.55 -14.28 7.68
C SER A 125 1.49 -14.41 9.22
N GLU A 126 1.24 -15.60 9.75
CA GLU A 126 1.32 -15.84 11.21
C GLU A 126 2.66 -15.41 11.78
N HIS A 127 3.74 -15.76 11.06
CA HIS A 127 5.08 -15.37 11.45
C HIS A 127 5.23 -13.84 11.51
N SER A 128 4.80 -13.14 10.46
CA SER A 128 4.82 -11.67 10.43
C SER A 128 4.01 -11.06 11.57
N TYR A 129 2.79 -11.53 11.79
CA TYR A 129 1.87 -10.92 12.75
C TYR A 129 2.22 -11.25 14.21
N LEU A 130 2.54 -12.51 14.50
CA LEU A 130 2.73 -13.02 15.86
C LEU A 130 4.19 -12.92 16.33
N GLU A 131 5.16 -12.85 15.43
CA GLU A 131 6.59 -12.81 15.80
C GLU A 131 7.29 -11.53 15.34
N ILE A 132 7.14 -11.13 14.08
CA ILE A 132 7.88 -9.98 13.54
C ILE A 132 7.34 -8.65 14.10
N LEU A 133 6.01 -8.45 14.14
CA LEU A 133 5.44 -7.23 14.74
C LEU A 133 5.89 -7.02 16.20
N PRO A 134 5.87 -8.04 17.10
CA PRO A 134 6.45 -7.90 18.43
C PRO A 134 7.94 -7.57 18.44
N ARG A 135 8.75 -8.16 17.56
CA ARG A 135 10.19 -7.85 17.46
C ARG A 135 10.43 -6.40 17.05
N LEU A 136 9.68 -5.89 16.06
CA LEU A 136 9.74 -4.49 15.65
C LEU A 136 9.33 -3.55 16.79
N ARG A 137 8.26 -3.87 17.52
CA ARG A 137 7.86 -3.12 18.73
C ARG A 137 8.95 -3.12 19.81
N ALA A 138 9.58 -4.27 20.05
CA ALA A 138 10.67 -4.40 21.02
C ALA A 138 11.91 -3.58 20.64
N ARG A 139 12.15 -3.37 19.34
CA ARG A 139 13.18 -2.44 18.81
C ARG A 139 12.80 -0.96 18.99
N GLY A 140 11.58 -0.65 19.43
CA GLY A 140 11.09 0.72 19.62
C GLY A 140 10.30 1.27 18.43
N VAL A 141 9.98 0.45 17.43
CA VAL A 141 9.14 0.87 16.30
C VAL A 141 7.69 1.06 16.78
N GLN A 142 7.10 2.21 16.46
CA GLN A 142 5.67 2.45 16.64
C GLN A 142 4.90 1.70 15.55
N VAL A 143 4.26 0.59 15.93
CA VAL A 143 3.61 -0.33 14.98
C VAL A 143 2.09 -0.26 15.11
N PHE A 144 1.44 0.12 13.99
CA PHE A 144 0.00 0.08 13.79
C PHE A 144 -0.34 -1.03 12.78
N ALA A 145 -1.08 -2.02 13.23
CA ALA A 145 -1.51 -3.16 12.41
C ALA A 145 -2.99 -3.44 12.69
N SER A 146 -3.63 -4.23 11.82
CA SER A 146 -5.02 -4.66 12.04
C SER A 146 -5.19 -5.35 13.39
N GLY A 147 -6.36 -5.19 14.00
CA GLY A 147 -6.76 -6.01 15.14
C GLY A 147 -6.81 -7.49 14.76
N MET A 148 -6.80 -8.36 15.77
CA MET A 148 -6.74 -9.82 15.59
C MET A 148 -7.88 -10.32 14.68
N ARG A 149 -9.08 -9.74 14.82
CA ARG A 149 -10.26 -10.15 14.06
C ARG A 149 -10.15 -9.73 12.60
N GLU A 150 -9.84 -8.47 12.35
CA GLU A 150 -9.71 -7.91 11.00
C GLU A 150 -8.56 -8.59 10.23
N TRP A 151 -7.44 -8.83 10.91
CA TRP A 151 -6.30 -9.55 10.35
C TRP A 151 -6.68 -10.99 9.95
N ARG A 152 -7.35 -11.74 10.85
CA ARG A 152 -7.81 -13.11 10.53
C ARG A 152 -8.75 -13.12 9.34
N LEU A 153 -9.73 -12.23 9.29
CA LEU A 153 -10.66 -12.15 8.16
C LEU A 153 -9.93 -11.81 6.85
N THR A 154 -9.03 -10.82 6.86
CA THR A 154 -8.18 -10.49 5.70
C THR A 154 -7.38 -11.70 5.22
N ARG A 155 -6.76 -12.44 6.13
CA ARG A 155 -6.03 -13.66 5.78
C ARG A 155 -6.92 -14.75 5.22
N ARG A 156 -8.07 -15.02 5.84
CA ARG A 156 -9.02 -16.02 5.37
C ARG A 156 -9.48 -15.72 3.95
N LEU A 157 -9.74 -14.44 3.63
CA LEU A 157 -10.06 -14.00 2.27
C LEU A 157 -8.94 -14.38 1.29
N HIS A 158 -7.69 -14.08 1.62
CA HIS A 158 -6.55 -14.41 0.78
C HIS A 158 -6.30 -15.93 0.65
N GLU A 159 -6.52 -16.70 1.72
CA GLU A 159 -6.39 -18.16 1.73
C GLU A 159 -7.38 -18.85 0.79
N ILE A 160 -8.57 -18.27 0.61
CA ILE A 160 -9.57 -18.73 -0.38
C ILE A 160 -9.42 -18.05 -1.75
N GLY A 161 -8.32 -17.32 -1.98
CA GLY A 161 -7.99 -16.70 -3.26
C GLY A 161 -8.69 -15.37 -3.54
N LEU A 162 -9.37 -14.76 -2.56
CA LEU A 162 -9.98 -13.43 -2.70
C LEU A 162 -8.97 -12.35 -2.32
N PRO A 163 -8.62 -11.43 -3.24
CA PRO A 163 -7.60 -10.41 -3.03
C PRO A 163 -8.18 -9.19 -2.32
N PHE A 164 -8.87 -9.38 -1.20
CA PHE A 164 -9.56 -8.31 -0.49
C PHE A 164 -8.87 -8.01 0.85
N SER A 165 -8.67 -6.73 1.12
CA SER A 165 -8.23 -6.23 2.41
C SER A 165 -9.45 -5.88 3.26
N TYR A 166 -9.49 -6.33 4.51
CA TYR A 166 -10.52 -5.96 5.47
C TYR A 166 -9.91 -5.11 6.59
N TYR A 167 -10.47 -3.92 6.81
CA TYR A 167 -9.91 -2.94 7.73
C TYR A 167 -11.03 -2.12 8.39
N HIS A 168 -10.66 -1.32 9.41
CA HIS A 168 -11.59 -0.47 10.14
C HIS A 168 -11.23 1.00 9.91
N SER A 169 -12.24 1.82 9.65
CA SER A 169 -12.17 3.28 9.52
C SER A 169 -13.22 3.94 10.40
N ASP A 170 -13.28 5.28 10.37
CA ASP A 170 -14.32 6.04 11.09
C ASP A 170 -15.76 5.72 10.60
N GLU A 171 -15.90 5.19 9.37
CA GLU A 171 -17.18 4.77 8.79
C GLU A 171 -17.59 3.35 9.21
N GLY A 172 -16.69 2.61 9.85
CA GLY A 172 -16.88 1.22 10.25
C GLY A 172 -15.92 0.26 9.56
N HIS A 173 -16.28 -1.02 9.56
CA HIS A 173 -15.46 -2.05 8.93
C HIS A 173 -15.74 -2.13 7.43
N GLN A 174 -14.67 -2.09 6.63
CA GLN A 174 -14.72 -1.94 5.18
C GLN A 174 -13.87 -2.98 4.48
N LEU A 175 -14.29 -3.34 3.26
CA LEU A 175 -13.48 -4.11 2.32
C LEU A 175 -12.93 -3.20 1.23
N CYS A 176 -11.70 -3.44 0.79
CA CYS A 176 -11.18 -2.82 -0.43
C CYS A 176 -10.46 -3.82 -1.34
N ARG A 177 -10.29 -3.41 -2.59
CA ARG A 177 -9.55 -4.12 -3.64
C ARG A 177 -8.21 -3.41 -3.86
N PRO A 178 -7.12 -3.83 -3.18
CA PRO A 178 -5.85 -3.13 -3.27
C PRO A 178 -5.16 -3.33 -4.64
N GLY A 179 -4.89 -2.24 -5.34
CA GLY A 179 -4.17 -2.23 -6.63
C GLY A 179 -5.08 -2.09 -7.86
N LEU A 180 -4.50 -1.56 -8.94
CA LEU A 180 -5.21 -1.28 -10.20
C LEU A 180 -5.49 -2.52 -11.06
N SER A 181 -4.99 -3.68 -10.65
CA SER A 181 -5.33 -4.98 -11.23
C SER A 181 -6.76 -5.41 -10.91
N TYR A 182 -7.39 -4.86 -9.86
CA TYR A 182 -8.72 -5.29 -9.39
C TYR A 182 -9.80 -4.22 -9.48
N THR A 183 -9.43 -2.93 -9.52
CA THR A 183 -10.35 -1.79 -9.68
C THR A 183 -9.59 -0.56 -10.19
N ASP A 184 -10.26 0.35 -10.90
CA ASP A 184 -9.68 1.65 -11.30
C ASP A 184 -9.63 2.67 -10.16
N PHE A 185 -10.28 2.37 -9.02
CA PHE A 185 -10.38 3.25 -7.86
C PHE A 185 -10.09 2.53 -6.53
N PRO A 186 -8.87 2.00 -6.30
CA PRO A 186 -8.54 1.18 -5.13
C PRO A 186 -8.73 1.83 -3.76
N ALA A 187 -8.85 3.16 -3.71
CA ALA A 187 -8.88 3.96 -2.49
C ALA A 187 -10.28 4.53 -2.17
N THR A 188 -11.33 4.18 -2.92
CA THR A 188 -12.69 4.72 -2.74
C THR A 188 -13.77 3.65 -2.93
N GLY A 189 -15.00 3.95 -2.49
CA GLY A 189 -16.16 3.07 -2.76
C GLY A 189 -16.15 1.75 -1.99
N HIS A 190 -15.50 1.75 -0.82
CA HIS A 190 -15.30 0.56 -0.01
C HIS A 190 -16.60 0.13 0.69
N PRO A 191 -17.17 -1.05 0.36
CA PRO A 191 -18.38 -1.52 1.00
C PRO A 191 -18.15 -1.73 2.50
N ILE A 192 -19.13 -1.32 3.29
CA ILE A 192 -19.16 -1.55 4.73
C ILE A 192 -19.81 -2.91 4.99
N ILE A 193 -19.14 -3.75 5.77
CA ILE A 193 -19.67 -5.06 6.17
C ILE A 193 -19.23 -5.41 7.59
N ASP A 194 -20.20 -5.81 8.41
CA ASP A 194 -19.96 -6.28 9.76
C ASP A 194 -19.09 -7.55 9.75
N PRO A 195 -18.15 -7.72 10.70
CA PRO A 195 -17.27 -8.88 10.71
C PRO A 195 -18.00 -10.23 10.87
N ASP A 196 -19.15 -10.29 11.54
CA ASP A 196 -19.97 -11.52 11.62
C ASP A 196 -20.58 -11.86 10.24
N ASP A 197 -21.02 -10.85 9.50
CA ASP A 197 -21.57 -11.02 8.14
C ASP A 197 -20.49 -11.46 7.16
N LEU A 198 -19.31 -10.83 7.22
CA LEU A 198 -18.17 -11.21 6.39
C LEU A 198 -17.72 -12.64 6.68
N GLU A 199 -17.64 -13.03 7.95
CA GLU A 199 -17.28 -14.39 8.35
C GLU A 199 -18.27 -15.42 7.78
N ARG A 200 -19.58 -15.15 7.88
CA ARG A 200 -20.62 -15.99 7.27
C ARG A 200 -20.49 -16.10 5.76
N LEU A 201 -20.19 -14.99 5.06
CA LEU A 201 -19.97 -15.03 3.61
C LEU A 201 -18.74 -15.85 3.23
N ILE A 202 -17.63 -15.71 3.95
CA ILE A 202 -16.42 -16.49 3.73
C ILE A 202 -16.71 -17.99 3.87
N ASP A 203 -17.50 -18.38 4.88
CA ASP A 203 -17.82 -19.79 5.16
C ASP A 203 -18.82 -20.41 4.19
N ALA A 204 -19.85 -19.67 3.79
CA ALA A 204 -20.99 -20.23 3.06
C ALA A 204 -20.97 -19.91 1.56
N GLU A 205 -20.68 -18.67 1.18
CA GLU A 205 -20.88 -18.16 -0.18
C GLU A 205 -19.81 -17.10 -0.56
N PRO A 206 -18.51 -17.45 -0.58
CA PRO A 206 -17.43 -16.47 -0.71
C PRO A 206 -17.46 -15.68 -2.02
N THR A 207 -18.02 -16.25 -3.08
CA THR A 207 -18.18 -15.57 -4.38
C THR A 207 -19.09 -14.35 -4.30
N ARG A 208 -20.05 -14.32 -3.34
CA ARG A 208 -20.96 -13.17 -3.15
C ARG A 208 -20.27 -11.94 -2.60
N ILE A 209 -19.06 -12.08 -2.05
CA ILE A 209 -18.28 -10.93 -1.56
C ILE A 209 -17.93 -9.98 -2.72
N HIS A 210 -17.76 -10.49 -3.94
CA HIS A 210 -17.58 -9.64 -5.13
C HIS A 210 -18.79 -8.72 -5.39
N GLU A 211 -20.00 -9.20 -5.10
CA GLU A 211 -21.25 -8.46 -5.35
C GLU A 211 -21.37 -7.21 -4.46
N LEU A 212 -20.68 -7.18 -3.32
CA LEU A 212 -20.65 -6.02 -2.42
C LEU A 212 -20.04 -4.79 -3.11
N PHE A 213 -19.18 -4.99 -4.10
CA PHE A 213 -18.56 -3.92 -4.88
C PHE A 213 -19.41 -3.45 -6.08
N ALA A 214 -20.55 -4.09 -6.37
CA ALA A 214 -21.37 -3.74 -7.54
C ALA A 214 -21.97 -2.33 -7.47
N GLN A 215 -22.20 -1.79 -6.26
CA GLN A 215 -22.68 -0.41 -6.08
C GLN A 215 -21.62 0.64 -6.44
N GLU A 216 -20.34 0.32 -6.25
CA GLU A 216 -19.21 1.16 -6.67
C GLU A 216 -19.16 1.27 -8.20
N GLU A 217 -19.28 0.13 -8.89
CA GLU A 217 -19.22 0.07 -10.36
C GLU A 217 -20.34 0.87 -11.01
N LEU A 218 -21.54 0.89 -10.42
CA LEU A 218 -22.67 1.72 -10.87
C LEU A 218 -22.43 3.22 -10.66
N MET A 219 -21.72 3.62 -9.60
CA MET A 219 -21.46 5.02 -9.26
C MET A 219 -20.46 5.66 -10.23
N PHE A 220 -19.46 4.91 -10.71
CA PHE A 220 -18.45 5.39 -11.66
C PHE A 220 -18.77 5.07 -13.12
N ALA A 221 -19.80 4.28 -13.41
CA ALA A 221 -20.29 4.00 -14.77
C ALA A 221 -21.22 5.09 -15.33
N LEU A 222 -21.60 6.10 -14.54
CA LEU A 222 -22.33 7.26 -15.02
C LEU A 222 -21.35 8.28 -15.66
N PRO A 223 -21.62 8.75 -16.89
CA PRO A 223 -20.72 9.60 -17.67
C PRO A 223 -20.50 11.00 -17.06
#